data_AF-A0A1G9F1J0-F1
#
_entry.id   AF-A0A1G9F1J0-F1
#
_cell.length_a   1.000
_cell.length_b   1.000
_cell.length_c   1.000
_cell.angle_alpha   90.00
_cell.angle_beta   90.00
_cell.angle_gamma   90.00
#
_symmetry.space_group_name_H-M   'P 1'
#
loop_
_entity.id
_entity.type
_entity.pdbx_description
1 polymer ?
#
loop_
_entity_poly.entity_id
_entity_poly.type
_entity_poly.pdbx_seq_one_letter_code
_entity_poly.pdbx_strand_id
1 'polypeptide(L)'
;MVEIVRRTGAGLLGQDNMLIAPGWTAADDFAFYSEKCPSVYFRLGIRNEELGAVYPLHHPPFQVDEQAIAIGAVVLCDAARKFLLPPS
;
A
#
# COMPACT_ATOMS: atom_id res chain seq x y z
N MET A 1 5.02 -3.98 12.10
CA MET A 1 4.86 -4.23 10.65
C MET A 1 5.00 -2.98 9.78
N VAL A 2 4.52 -1.81 10.21
CA VAL A 2 4.61 -0.54 9.43
C VAL A 2 6.02 -0.28 8.87
N GLU A 3 7.04 -0.36 9.72
CA GLU A 3 8.41 -0.02 9.31
C GLU A 3 8.98 -0.98 8.26
N ILE A 4 8.55 -2.25 8.24
CA ILE A 4 8.98 -3.23 7.24
C ILE A 4 8.48 -2.81 5.86
N VAL A 5 7.19 -2.45 5.77
CA VAL A 5 6.59 -1.97 4.52
C VAL A 5 7.19 -0.63 4.12
N ARG A 6 7.35 0.31 5.07
CA ARG A 6 7.92 1.64 4.80
C ARG A 6 9.34 1.57 4.24
N ARG A 7 10.23 0.77 4.85
CA ARG A 7 11.61 0.57 4.34
C ARG A 7 11.63 -0.17 3.01
N THR A 8 10.71 -1.11 2.82
CA THR A 8 10.58 -1.86 1.56
C THR A 8 10.16 -0.94 0.43
N GLY A 9 9.06 -0.21 0.61
CA GLY A 9 8.59 0.78 -0.37
C GLY A 9 9.63 1.85 -0.64
N ALA A 10 10.29 2.39 0.38
CA ALA A 10 11.35 3.39 0.19
C ALA A 10 12.55 2.87 -0.61
N GLY A 11 12.95 1.61 -0.40
CA GLY A 11 14.06 1.01 -1.15
C GLY A 11 13.72 0.69 -2.61
N LEU A 12 12.44 0.39 -2.89
CA LEU A 12 11.96 0.05 -4.23
C LEU A 12 11.54 1.28 -5.05
N LEU A 13 10.93 2.27 -4.39
CA LEU A 13 10.24 3.38 -5.02
C LEU A 13 10.86 4.74 -4.68
N GLY A 14 11.83 4.80 -3.77
CA GLY A 14 12.39 6.06 -3.26
C GLY A 14 11.59 6.63 -2.08
N GLN A 15 12.24 7.47 -1.27
CA GLN A 15 11.64 8.04 -0.05
C GLN A 15 10.45 8.96 -0.35
N ASP A 16 10.53 9.72 -1.44
CA ASP A 16 9.51 10.72 -1.78
C ASP A 16 8.16 10.08 -2.14
N ASN A 17 8.16 8.79 -2.50
CA ASN A 17 6.95 8.03 -2.79
C ASN A 17 6.32 7.40 -1.53
N MET A 18 6.94 7.56 -0.35
CA MET A 18 6.41 7.10 0.93
C MET A 18 5.64 8.20 1.64
N LEU A 19 4.35 8.26 1.40
CA LEU A 19 3.49 9.31 1.95
C LEU A 19 2.87 8.89 3.29
N ILE A 20 2.91 9.81 4.27
CA ILE A 20 2.13 9.67 5.50
C ILE A 20 0.73 10.22 5.22
N ALA A 21 -0.24 9.31 5.09
CA ALA A 21 -1.63 9.69 4.91
C ALA A 21 -2.23 10.18 6.25
N PRO A 22 -3.08 11.22 6.24
CA PRO A 22 -3.86 11.58 7.42
C PRO A 22 -4.84 10.47 7.80
N GLY A 23 -5.35 10.54 9.03
CA GLY A 23 -6.44 9.67 9.49
C GLY A 23 -7.63 9.71 8.54
N TRP A 24 -8.32 8.58 8.42
CA TRP A 24 -9.43 8.39 7.48
C TRP A 24 -10.61 7.77 8.20
N THR A 25 -11.82 8.12 7.77
CA THR A 25 -13.08 7.63 8.33
C THR A 25 -13.61 6.38 7.61
N ALA A 26 -12.87 5.84 6.63
CA ALA A 26 -13.22 4.54 6.07
C ALA A 26 -13.07 3.44 7.10
N ALA A 27 -13.98 2.48 7.06
CA ALA A 27 -13.92 1.26 7.84
C ALA A 27 -13.47 0.10 6.95
N ASP A 28 -12.66 -0.78 7.50
CA ASP A 28 -12.19 -2.00 6.87
C ASP A 28 -12.13 -3.07 7.96
N ASP A 29 -12.62 -4.28 7.66
CA ASP A 29 -12.63 -5.38 8.62
C ASP A 29 -11.22 -5.92 8.91
N PHE A 30 -10.20 -5.46 8.17
CA PHE A 30 -8.79 -5.71 8.47
C PHE A 30 -8.40 -5.36 9.91
N ALA A 31 -9.10 -4.40 10.52
CA ALA A 31 -8.90 -4.02 11.91
C ALA A 31 -8.95 -5.23 12.86
N PHE A 32 -9.81 -6.22 12.61
CA PHE A 32 -9.90 -7.43 13.43
C PHE A 32 -8.61 -8.27 13.42
N TYR A 33 -7.83 -8.28 12.34
CA TYR A 33 -6.51 -8.92 12.33
C TYR A 33 -5.52 -8.14 13.20
N SER A 34 -5.56 -6.81 13.13
CA SER A 34 -4.65 -5.94 13.88
C SER A 34 -4.83 -6.00 15.40
N GLU A 35 -6.01 -6.40 15.87
CA GLU A 35 -6.27 -6.69 17.29
C GLU A 35 -5.59 -7.98 17.78
N LYS A 36 -5.24 -8.92 16.89
CA LYS A 36 -4.72 -10.24 17.24
C LYS A 36 -3.21 -10.36 17.09
N CYS A 37 -2.62 -9.63 16.15
CA CYS A 37 -1.17 -9.65 15.94
C CYS A 37 -0.65 -8.34 15.36
N PRO A 38 0.66 -8.04 15.52
CA PRO A 38 1.27 -6.89 14.88
C PRO A 38 0.98 -6.89 13.38
N SER A 39 0.27 -5.88 12.92
CA SER A 39 -0.23 -5.79 11.53
C SER A 39 0.09 -4.45 10.91
N VAL A 40 -0.02 -4.37 9.58
CA VAL A 40 0.06 -3.11 8.82
C VAL A 40 -0.98 -3.15 7.72
N TYR A 41 -1.75 -2.08 7.62
CA TYR A 41 -2.62 -1.78 6.51
C TYR A 41 -2.09 -0.50 5.87
N PHE A 42 -1.91 -0.49 4.55
CA PHE A 42 -1.37 0.66 3.83
C PHE A 42 -2.14 0.85 2.53
N ARG A 43 -2.04 2.06 1.96
CA ARG A 43 -2.68 2.40 0.69
C ARG A 43 -1.64 2.44 -0.42
N LEU A 44 -2.05 2.00 -1.59
CA LEU A 44 -1.30 2.09 -2.82
C LEU A 44 -1.85 3.23 -3.68
N GLY A 45 -0.97 4.08 -4.18
CA GLY A 45 -1.36 5.14 -5.12
C GLY A 45 -1.81 4.53 -6.45
N ILE A 46 -3.04 4.84 -6.86
CA ILE A 46 -3.67 4.32 -8.10
C ILE A 46 -4.19 5.44 -9.02
N ARG A 47 -4.01 6.71 -8.62
CA ARG A 47 -4.53 7.87 -9.35
C ARG A 47 -3.67 8.13 -10.59
N ASN A 48 -4.33 8.28 -11.74
CA ASN A 48 -3.69 8.68 -12.98
C ASN A 48 -4.64 9.61 -13.76
N GLU A 49 -4.21 10.86 -13.99
CA GLU A 49 -5.05 11.87 -14.66
C GLU A 49 -5.13 11.64 -16.18
N GLU A 50 -4.08 11.11 -16.80
CA GLU A 50 -4.04 10.81 -18.23
C GLU A 50 -5.02 9.69 -18.60
N LEU A 51 -5.19 8.70 -17.70
CA LEU A 51 -6.15 7.61 -17.87
C LEU A 51 -7.56 7.95 -17.37
N GLY A 52 -7.75 9.11 -16.72
CA GLY A 52 -9.00 9.46 -16.04
C GLY A 52 -9.29 8.61 -14.79
N ALA A 53 -8.28 7.93 -14.23
CA ALA A 53 -8.36 7.19 -12.97
C ALA A 53 -8.28 8.17 -11.79
N VAL A 54 -9.31 8.97 -11.61
CA VAL A 54 -9.35 10.08 -10.63
C VAL A 54 -10.50 9.98 -9.64
N TYR A 55 -11.47 9.10 -9.90
CA TYR A 55 -12.65 8.93 -9.07
C TYR A 55 -12.36 8.05 -7.85
N PRO A 56 -12.97 8.33 -6.69
CA PRO A 56 -12.73 7.55 -5.47
C PRO A 56 -13.41 6.18 -5.54
N LEU A 57 -12.98 5.28 -4.64
CA LEU A 57 -13.66 4.01 -4.39
C LEU A 57 -15.15 4.23 -4.13
N HIS A 58 -16.00 3.33 -4.64
CA HIS A 58 -17.48 3.39 -4.63
C HIS A 58 -18.15 4.38 -5.60
N HIS A 59 -17.39 5.16 -6.37
CA HIS A 59 -17.97 5.98 -7.42
C HIS A 59 -18.25 5.15 -8.69
N PRO A 60 -19.34 5.35 -9.47
CA PRO A 60 -19.65 4.47 -10.60
C PRO A 60 -18.60 4.50 -11.73
N PRO A 61 -18.03 5.67 -12.10
CA PRO A 61 -16.84 5.76 -12.94
C PRO A 61 -15.50 5.30 -12.33
N PHE A 62 -15.49 4.60 -11.20
CA PHE A 62 -14.23 4.17 -10.58
C PHE A 62 -13.42 3.27 -11.52
N GLN A 63 -12.15 3.62 -11.69
CA GLN A 63 -11.14 2.85 -12.38
C GLN A 63 -9.76 3.17 -11.77
N VAL A 64 -8.76 2.36 -12.09
CA VAL A 64 -7.42 2.45 -11.50
C VAL A 64 -6.35 2.41 -12.59
N ASP A 65 -5.17 2.95 -12.31
CA ASP A 65 -3.99 2.65 -13.12
C ASP A 65 -3.50 1.22 -12.80
N GLU A 66 -3.69 0.29 -13.74
CA GLU A 66 -3.31 -1.11 -13.56
C GLU A 66 -1.80 -1.32 -13.39
N GLN A 67 -0.96 -0.37 -13.80
CA GLN A 67 0.49 -0.44 -13.54
C GLN A 67 0.79 -0.44 -12.03
N ALA A 68 -0.10 0.12 -11.20
CA ALA A 68 0.03 0.07 -9.75
C ALA A 68 -0.01 -1.37 -9.21
N ILE A 69 -0.71 -2.30 -9.86
CA ILE A 69 -0.84 -3.69 -9.39
C ILE A 69 0.53 -4.35 -9.22
N ALA A 70 1.43 -4.16 -10.20
CA ALA A 70 2.79 -4.68 -10.13
C ALA A 70 3.58 -4.07 -8.97
N ILE A 71 3.41 -2.77 -8.72
CA ILE A 71 4.05 -2.07 -7.59
C ILE A 71 3.58 -2.67 -6.26
N GLY A 72 2.27 -2.83 -6.08
CA GLY A 72 1.69 -3.43 -4.87
C GLY A 72 2.19 -4.85 -4.63
N ALA A 73 2.22 -5.68 -5.68
CA ALA A 73 2.70 -7.05 -5.61
C ALA A 73 4.18 -7.12 -5.18
N VAL A 74 5.07 -6.34 -5.80
CA VAL A 74 6.50 -6.33 -5.47
C VAL A 74 6.73 -5.85 -4.03
N VAL A 75 6.01 -4.81 -3.58
CA VAL A 75 6.12 -4.33 -2.20
C VAL A 75 5.71 -5.40 -1.19
N LEU A 76 4.59 -6.10 -1.42
CA LEU A 76 4.13 -7.18 -0.54
C LEU A 76 5.12 -8.36 -0.52
N CYS A 77 5.59 -8.80 -1.69
CA CYS A 77 6.55 -9.90 -1.81
C CYS A 77 7.89 -9.57 -1.13
N ASP A 78 8.46 -8.39 -1.38
CA ASP A 78 9.74 -8.01 -0.79
C ASP A 78 9.62 -7.72 0.72
N ALA A 79 8.47 -7.20 1.18
CA ALA A 79 8.21 -7.03 2.60
C ALA A 79 8.12 -8.38 3.32
N ALA A 80 7.44 -9.37 2.73
CA ALA A 80 7.39 -10.74 3.25
C ALA A 80 8.79 -11.37 3.26
N ARG A 81 9.56 -11.20 2.19
CA ARG A 81 10.95 -11.67 2.10
C ARG A 81 11.82 -11.09 3.22
N LYS A 82 11.77 -9.78 3.42
CA LYS A 82 12.53 -9.07 4.48
C LYS A 82 12.07 -9.42 5.90
N PHE A 83 10.81 -9.83 6.07
CA PHE A 83 10.29 -10.28 7.36
C PHE A 83 10.74 -11.71 7.69
N LEU A 84 10.76 -12.60 6.70
CA LEU A 84 11.04 -14.03 6.90
C LEU A 84 12.52 -14.39 6.81
N LEU A 85 13.29 -13.66 6.00
CA LEU A 85 14.70 -13.98 5.74
C LEU A 85 15.63 -13.11 6.61
N PRO A 86 16.79 -13.65 7.01
CA PRO A 86 17.81 -12.87 7.70
C PRO A 86 18.32 -11.72 6.82
N PRO A 87 18.81 -10.62 7.43
CA PRO A 87 19.46 -9.55 6.69
C PRO A 87 20.67 -10.10 5.92
N SER A 88 20.70 -9.86 4.61
CA SER A 88 21.85 -10.12 3.75
C SER A 88 22.94 -9.08 3.94
#